data_AF-A0A6C0J697-F1
#
_entry.id   AF-A0A6C0J697-F1
#
_cell.length_a   1.000
_cell.length_b   1.000
_cell.length_c   1.000
_cell.angle_alpha   90.00
_cell.angle_beta   90.00
_cell.angle_gamma   90.00
#
_symmetry.space_group_name_H-M   'P 1'
#
loop_
_entity.id
_entity.type
_entity.pdbx_description
1 polymer ?
#
loop_
_entity_poly.entity_id
_entity_poly.type
_entity_poly.pdbx_seq_one_letter_code
_entity_poly.pdbx_strand_id
1 'polypeptide(L)'
;MENSQIDENLNLTEVCLLNLKIISKLEENEKLITKDTILKIDKPYILQGIKRWIANEKREITILRLNEIYKKSFDITDELLDNEKNNDNDNNILEDSNSQIFQKFIIEFTNSLTGINNLKKTYATDVPIISQLDMISNKLNTRLEKMNKICKISIN
;
A
#
# COMPACT_ATOMS: atom_id res chain seq x y z
N MET A 1 27.25 -0.86 8.13
CA MET A 1 26.35 -1.95 8.56
C MET A 1 25.49 -1.37 9.65
N GLU A 2 24.40 -0.69 9.32
CA GLU A 2 23.62 0.07 10.33
C GLU A 2 22.12 0.19 9.99
N ASN A 3 21.66 -0.50 8.94
CA ASN A 3 20.26 -0.43 8.48
C ASN A 3 19.46 -1.71 8.72
N SER A 4 19.93 -2.63 9.58
CA SER A 4 19.28 -3.94 9.82
C SER A 4 18.69 -4.11 11.23
N GLN A 5 18.72 -3.08 12.08
CA GLN A 5 18.20 -3.17 13.47
C GLN A 5 16.86 -2.44 13.69
N ILE A 6 16.35 -1.71 12.71
CA ILE A 6 15.07 -0.99 12.82
C ILE A 6 13.86 -1.93 12.61
N ASP A 7 14.07 -3.11 12.01
CA ASP A 7 12.98 -4.00 11.55
C ASP A 7 12.31 -4.85 12.65
N GLU A 8 12.90 -5.02 13.84
CA GLU A 8 12.42 -6.03 14.81
C GLU A 8 11.27 -5.57 15.75
N ASN A 9 10.87 -4.29 15.75
CA ASN A 9 9.89 -3.77 16.74
C ASN A 9 8.66 -3.04 16.16
N LEU A 10 8.47 -3.02 14.84
CA LEU A 10 7.26 -2.42 14.24
C LEU A 10 6.11 -3.43 14.27
N ASN A 11 4.95 -3.03 14.80
CA ASN A 11 3.77 -3.88 14.71
C ASN A 11 3.26 -3.93 13.25
N LEU A 12 2.47 -4.96 12.92
CA LEU A 12 2.03 -5.20 11.53
C LEU A 12 1.28 -3.99 10.92
N THR A 13 0.52 -3.26 11.73
CA THR A 13 -0.20 -2.05 11.33
C THR A 13 0.76 -0.95 10.89
N GLU A 14 1.80 -0.69 11.67
CA GLU A 14 2.83 0.30 11.35
C GLU A 14 3.61 -0.08 10.10
N VAL A 15 3.96 -1.36 9.94
CA VAL A 15 4.62 -1.88 8.74
C VAL A 15 3.78 -1.64 7.49
N CYS A 16 2.47 -1.90 7.56
CA CYS A 16 1.57 -1.68 6.43
C CYS A 16 1.43 -0.19 6.09
N LEU A 17 1.18 0.66 7.09
CA LEU A 17 1.07 2.11 6.89
C LEU A 17 2.37 2.71 6.33
N LEU A 18 3.52 2.29 6.85
CA LEU A 18 4.82 2.75 6.36
C LEU A 18 5.04 2.34 4.89
N ASN A 19 4.73 1.09 4.53
CA ASN A 19 4.86 0.62 3.16
C ASN A 19 3.92 1.37 2.20
N LEU A 20 2.66 1.60 2.58
CA LEU A 20 1.72 2.40 1.79
C LEU A 20 2.22 3.83 1.59
N LYS A 21 2.79 4.42 2.64
CA LYS A 21 3.41 5.74 2.60
C LYS A 21 4.63 5.77 1.69
N ILE A 22 5.44 4.72 1.65
CA ILE A 22 6.59 4.62 0.73
C ILE A 22 6.09 4.49 -0.70
N ILE A 23 5.06 3.66 -0.95
CA ILE A 23 4.44 3.54 -2.28
C ILE A 23 3.93 4.91 -2.74
N SER A 24 3.27 5.69 -1.88
CA SER A 24 2.77 7.02 -2.25
C SER A 24 3.85 8.04 -2.63
N LYS A 25 5.11 7.78 -2.26
CA LYS A 25 6.27 8.61 -2.62
C LYS A 25 6.96 8.19 -3.91
N LEU A 26 6.53 7.11 -4.56
CA LEU A 26 7.08 6.71 -5.86
C LEU A 26 6.84 7.78 -6.91
N GLU A 27 7.93 8.24 -7.51
CA GLU A 27 7.93 9.12 -8.67
C GLU A 27 8.09 8.35 -9.98
N GLU A 28 7.85 9.03 -11.09
CA GLU A 28 8.02 8.46 -12.42
C GLU A 28 9.49 8.08 -12.67
N ASN A 29 9.73 6.93 -13.29
CA ASN A 29 11.04 6.31 -13.51
C ASN A 29 11.68 5.65 -12.28
N GLU A 30 11.09 5.75 -11.09
CA GLU A 30 11.57 5.06 -9.89
C GLU A 30 11.01 3.63 -9.81
N LYS A 31 11.81 2.72 -9.23
CA LYS A 31 11.41 1.32 -8.99
C LYS A 31 11.34 1.04 -7.50
N LEU A 32 10.63 -0.03 -7.14
CA LEU A 32 10.63 -0.56 -5.78
C LEU A 32 11.71 -1.63 -5.60
N ILE A 33 12.33 -1.61 -4.42
CA ILE A 33 13.13 -2.71 -3.88
C ILE A 33 12.27 -3.42 -2.85
N THR A 34 12.06 -4.71 -3.06
CA THR A 34 11.09 -5.53 -2.32
C THR A 34 11.71 -6.61 -1.44
N LYS A 35 13.04 -6.58 -1.25
CA LYS A 35 13.79 -7.61 -0.53
C LYS A 35 13.50 -7.63 0.98
N ASP A 36 13.17 -6.47 1.55
CA ASP A 36 13.03 -6.28 2.98
C ASP A 36 11.54 -6.18 3.39
N THR A 37 11.28 -6.23 4.70
CA THR A 37 9.94 -6.01 5.26
C THR A 37 9.39 -4.65 4.86
N ILE A 38 10.24 -3.62 4.97
CA ILE A 38 9.96 -2.26 4.52
C ILE A 38 10.49 -2.05 3.10
N LEU A 39 9.60 -1.60 2.22
CA LEU A 39 9.94 -1.24 0.85
C LEU A 39 10.98 -0.13 0.81
N LYS A 40 11.78 -0.11 -0.25
CA LYS A 40 12.69 1.02 -0.54
C LYS A 40 12.50 1.49 -1.98
N ILE A 41 12.75 2.77 -2.22
CA ILE A 41 12.68 3.36 -3.56
C ILE A 41 14.09 3.33 -4.17
N ASP A 42 14.20 2.72 -5.34
CA ASP A 42 15.40 2.75 -6.19
C ASP A 42 15.30 3.93 -7.15
N LYS A 43 16.12 4.95 -6.91
CA LYS A 43 16.17 6.16 -7.72
C LYS A 43 17.11 5.95 -8.91
N PRO A 44 16.70 6.29 -10.15
CA PRO A 44 17.58 6.15 -11.30
C PRO A 44 18.76 7.13 -11.19
N TYR A 45 19.99 6.62 -11.17
CA TYR A 45 21.17 7.44 -11.43
C TYR A 45 21.25 7.77 -12.95
N ILE A 46 21.65 9.00 -13.26
CA ILE A 46 21.62 9.67 -14.59
C ILE A 46 22.22 8.85 -15.76
N LEU A 47 23.02 7.80 -15.50
CA LEU A 47 23.71 6.98 -16.52
C LEU A 47 23.20 5.53 -16.68
N GLN A 48 22.04 5.15 -16.11
CA GLN A 48 21.54 3.76 -16.08
C GLN A 48 20.69 3.27 -17.28
N GLY A 49 20.54 4.05 -18.35
CA GLY A 49 19.54 3.83 -19.41
C GLY A 49 19.47 2.41 -20.02
N ILE A 50 20.60 1.71 -20.13
CA ILE A 50 20.70 0.41 -20.82
C ILE A 50 20.61 -0.78 -19.85
N LYS A 51 21.14 -0.67 -18.62
CA LYS A 51 21.03 -1.74 -17.60
C LYS A 51 19.60 -1.88 -17.02
N ARG A 52 18.74 -0.88 -17.25
CA ARG A 52 17.39 -0.77 -16.64
C ARG A 52 16.35 -1.73 -17.22
N TRP A 53 16.58 -2.26 -18.42
CA TRP A 53 15.62 -3.08 -19.18
C TRP A 53 15.74 -4.60 -18.91
N ILE A 54 16.84 -5.05 -18.30
CA ILE A 54 17.24 -6.48 -18.22
C ILE A 54 16.69 -7.23 -16.97
N ALA A 55 15.54 -6.86 -16.42
CA ALA A 55 15.00 -7.63 -15.29
C ALA A 55 13.47 -7.70 -15.25
N ASN A 56 12.90 -8.57 -16.09
CA ASN A 56 11.47 -8.93 -16.05
C ASN A 56 11.09 -9.55 -14.69
N GLU A 57 11.91 -10.48 -14.19
CA GLU A 57 11.70 -11.17 -12.90
C GLU A 57 11.53 -10.19 -11.72
N LYS A 58 12.28 -9.07 -11.72
CA LYS A 58 12.17 -8.06 -10.65
C LYS A 58 10.83 -7.33 -10.64
N ARG A 59 10.15 -7.22 -11.79
CA ARG A 59 8.83 -6.56 -11.89
C ARG A 59 7.73 -7.47 -11.36
N GLU A 60 7.75 -8.76 -11.69
CA GLU A 60 6.78 -9.73 -11.16
C GLU A 60 6.86 -9.83 -9.63
N ILE A 61 8.08 -9.89 -9.08
CA ILE A 61 8.29 -9.84 -7.61
C ILE A 61 7.73 -8.53 -7.03
N THR A 62 7.85 -7.41 -7.74
CA THR A 62 7.25 -6.14 -7.31
C THR A 62 5.72 -6.25 -7.21
N ILE A 63 5.07 -6.87 -8.20
CA ILE A 63 3.62 -7.07 -8.19
C ILE A 63 3.18 -8.00 -7.05
N LEU A 64 3.89 -9.12 -6.84
CA LEU A 64 3.62 -10.02 -5.73
C LEU A 64 3.69 -9.27 -4.39
N ARG A 65 4.76 -8.49 -4.20
CA ARG A 65 4.94 -7.74 -2.96
C ARG A 65 3.88 -6.66 -2.73
N LEU A 66 3.47 -5.95 -3.78
CA LEU A 66 2.37 -4.99 -3.70
C LEU A 66 1.07 -5.68 -3.28
N ASN A 67 0.71 -6.80 -3.91
CA ASN A 67 -0.49 -7.56 -3.55
C ASN A 67 -0.46 -8.01 -2.08
N GLU A 68 0.69 -8.49 -1.59
CA GLU A 68 0.84 -8.87 -0.18
C GLU A 68 0.59 -7.70 0.78
N ILE A 69 1.18 -6.54 0.50
CA ILE A 69 1.03 -5.33 1.34
C ILE A 69 -0.42 -4.87 1.35
N TYR A 70 -1.06 -4.78 0.19
CA TYR A 70 -2.47 -4.38 0.10
C TYR A 70 -3.38 -5.40 0.77
N LYS A 71 -3.15 -6.70 0.57
CA LYS A 71 -3.94 -7.76 1.23
C LYS A 71 -3.84 -7.63 2.75
N LYS A 72 -2.63 -7.55 3.32
CA LYS A 72 -2.44 -7.39 4.76
C LYS A 72 -3.09 -6.12 5.29
N SER A 73 -2.98 -5.02 4.54
CA SER A 73 -3.63 -3.75 4.90
C SER A 73 -5.16 -3.87 4.90
N PHE A 74 -5.73 -4.61 3.93
CA PHE A 74 -7.17 -4.87 3.89
C PHE A 74 -7.61 -5.74 5.07
N ASP A 75 -6.88 -6.82 5.35
CA ASP A 75 -7.14 -7.72 6.47
C ASP A 75 -7.19 -6.92 7.80
N ILE A 76 -6.22 -6.03 8.05
CA ILE A 76 -6.22 -5.13 9.23
C ILE A 76 -7.46 -4.24 9.26
N THR A 77 -7.82 -3.62 8.14
CA THR A 77 -9.00 -2.75 8.11
C THR A 77 -10.32 -3.50 8.29
N ASP A 78 -10.38 -4.78 7.90
CA ASP A 78 -11.53 -5.66 8.18
C ASP A 78 -11.60 -6.01 9.67
N GLU A 79 -10.47 -6.38 10.28
CA GLU A 79 -10.38 -6.64 11.73
C GLU A 79 -10.80 -5.42 12.57
N LEU A 80 -10.35 -4.22 12.19
CA LEU A 80 -10.77 -2.97 12.83
C LEU A 80 -12.28 -2.73 12.76
N LEU A 81 -12.96 -3.19 11.71
CA LEU A 81 -14.41 -3.04 11.58
C LEU A 81 -15.17 -4.15 12.33
N ASP A 82 -14.64 -5.36 12.35
CA ASP A 82 -15.30 -6.50 12.98
C ASP A 82 -15.17 -6.47 14.51
N ASN A 83 -14.05 -5.98 15.05
CA ASN A 83 -13.89 -5.75 16.50
C ASN A 83 -14.95 -4.79 17.05
N GLU A 84 -15.40 -3.83 16.26
CA GLU A 84 -16.44 -2.86 16.66
C GLU A 84 -17.84 -3.47 16.64
N LYS A 85 -18.15 -4.34 15.66
CA LYS A 85 -19.47 -5.00 15.58
C LYS A 85 -19.72 -5.98 16.72
N ASN A 86 -18.66 -6.56 17.28
CA ASN A 86 -18.75 -7.54 18.37
C ASN A 86 -18.76 -6.90 19.77
N ASN A 87 -18.53 -5.59 19.88
CA ASN A 87 -18.71 -4.84 21.11
C ASN A 87 -20.19 -4.39 21.22
N ASP A 88 -21.04 -5.28 21.74
CA ASP A 88 -22.50 -5.14 21.94
C ASP A 88 -22.94 -4.02 22.93
N ASN A 89 -22.20 -2.91 23.04
CA ASN A 89 -22.60 -1.74 23.82
C ASN A 89 -23.09 -0.63 22.88
N ASP A 90 -24.30 -0.82 22.30
CA ASP A 90 -25.32 0.12 21.78
C ASP A 90 -24.98 1.57 21.33
N ASN A 91 -23.72 1.88 21.05
CA ASN A 91 -23.26 3.14 20.49
C ASN A 91 -22.28 2.79 19.37
N ASN A 92 -22.68 3.09 18.12
CA ASN A 92 -21.93 2.87 16.87
C ASN A 92 -20.66 3.76 16.77
N ILE A 93 -19.90 3.89 17.84
CA ILE A 93 -18.69 4.72 17.91
C ILE A 93 -17.51 3.77 17.87
N LEU A 94 -16.81 3.75 16.73
CA LEU A 94 -15.46 3.18 16.64
C LEU A 94 -14.64 3.66 17.84
N GLU A 95 -13.95 2.78 18.58
CA GLU A 95 -13.00 3.24 19.58
C GLU A 95 -12.10 4.33 18.95
N ASP A 96 -11.92 5.46 19.63
CA ASP A 96 -11.28 6.65 19.04
C ASP A 96 -9.92 6.33 18.40
N SER A 97 -9.20 5.33 18.95
CA SER A 97 -7.93 4.84 18.43
C SER A 97 -8.09 4.02 17.13
N ASN A 98 -9.05 3.10 17.05
CA ASN A 98 -9.35 2.29 15.87
C ASN A 98 -9.87 3.16 14.72
N SER A 99 -10.74 4.13 15.02
CA SER A 99 -11.23 5.11 14.05
C SER A 99 -10.08 5.90 13.42
N GLN A 100 -9.13 6.36 14.24
CA GLN A 100 -7.95 7.07 13.76
C GLN A 100 -7.05 6.20 12.87
N ILE A 101 -6.82 4.94 13.25
CA ILE A 101 -6.01 4.01 12.45
C ILE A 101 -6.70 3.73 11.11
N PHE A 102 -8.01 3.49 11.13
CA PHE A 102 -8.82 3.26 9.92
C PHE A 102 -8.76 4.46 8.97
N GLN A 103 -8.90 5.69 9.49
CA GLN A 103 -8.77 6.92 8.71
C GLN A 103 -7.36 7.09 8.11
N LYS A 104 -6.31 6.73 8.85
CA LYS A 104 -4.93 6.72 8.32
C LYS A 104 -4.80 5.77 7.13
N PHE A 105 -5.40 4.59 7.19
CA PHE A 105 -5.40 3.66 6.05
C PHE A 105 -6.14 4.25 4.84
N ILE A 106 -7.30 4.90 5.02
CA ILE A 106 -8.00 5.57 3.91
C ILE A 106 -7.10 6.59 3.21
N ILE A 107 -6.43 7.43 4.00
CA ILE A 107 -5.51 8.46 3.48
C ILE A 107 -4.35 7.81 2.72
N GLU A 108 -3.68 6.83 3.32
CA GLU A 108 -2.51 6.20 2.70
C GLU A 108 -2.87 5.33 1.49
N PHE A 109 -4.02 4.65 1.49
CA PHE A 109 -4.55 3.97 0.32
C PHE A 109 -4.78 4.96 -0.83
N THR A 110 -5.46 6.08 -0.56
CA THR A 110 -5.72 7.13 -1.56
C THR A 110 -4.41 7.66 -2.13
N ASN A 111 -3.44 7.97 -1.27
CA ASN A 111 -2.14 8.49 -1.71
C ASN A 111 -1.32 7.45 -2.48
N SER A 112 -1.40 6.17 -2.11
CA SER A 112 -0.65 5.09 -2.76
C SER A 112 -1.08 4.86 -4.21
N LEU A 113 -2.31 5.22 -4.60
CA LEU A 113 -2.76 5.18 -6.00
C LEU A 113 -1.89 6.06 -6.92
N THR A 114 -1.44 7.21 -6.43
CA THR A 114 -0.51 8.08 -7.18
C THR A 114 0.80 7.36 -7.45
N GLY A 115 1.34 6.67 -6.45
CA GLY A 115 2.53 5.84 -6.57
C GLY A 115 2.37 4.69 -7.56
N ILE A 116 1.24 3.98 -7.51
CA ILE A 116 0.92 2.92 -8.49
C ILE A 116 0.87 3.50 -9.91
N ASN A 117 0.24 4.65 -10.10
CA ASN A 117 0.17 5.31 -11.41
C ASN A 117 1.55 5.70 -11.94
N ASN A 118 2.44 6.19 -11.07
CA ASN A 118 3.82 6.47 -11.46
C ASN A 118 4.59 5.18 -11.80
N LEU A 119 4.37 4.08 -11.05
CA LEU A 119 4.96 2.78 -11.35
C LEU A 119 4.49 2.22 -12.70
N LYS A 120 3.21 2.43 -13.06
CA LYS A 120 2.68 2.08 -14.40
C LYS A 120 3.45 2.80 -15.51
N LYS A 121 3.74 4.09 -15.33
CA LYS A 121 4.56 4.85 -16.29
C LYS A 121 6.00 4.33 -16.33
N THR A 122 6.59 4.02 -15.18
CA THR A 122 7.93 3.40 -15.10
C THR A 122 7.99 2.07 -15.86
N TYR A 123 6.89 1.33 -15.92
CA TYR A 123 6.76 0.05 -16.63
C TYR A 123 5.94 0.15 -17.93
N ALA A 124 5.87 1.33 -18.56
CA ALA A 124 4.99 1.60 -19.70
C ALA A 124 5.15 0.67 -20.91
N THR A 125 6.27 -0.04 -21.03
CA THR A 125 6.55 -0.99 -22.12
C THR A 125 6.16 -2.43 -21.79
N ASP A 126 5.75 -2.71 -20.56
CA ASP A 126 5.44 -4.05 -20.06
C ASP A 126 3.93 -4.20 -19.81
N VAL A 127 3.19 -4.54 -20.87
CA VAL A 127 1.72 -4.63 -20.85
C VAL A 127 1.20 -5.56 -19.74
N PRO A 128 1.74 -6.79 -19.55
CA PRO A 128 1.30 -7.66 -18.45
C PRO A 128 1.46 -7.03 -17.06
N ILE A 129 2.57 -6.33 -16.80
CA ILE A 129 2.80 -5.66 -15.51
C ILE A 129 1.83 -4.49 -15.33
N ILE A 130 1.60 -3.69 -16.39
CA ILE A 130 0.63 -2.58 -16.34
C ILE A 130 -0.77 -3.11 -16.03
N SER A 131 -1.22 -4.17 -16.69
CA SER A 131 -2.53 -4.77 -16.42
C SER A 131 -2.67 -5.28 -14.99
N GLN A 132 -1.61 -5.86 -14.41
CA GLN A 132 -1.62 -6.26 -13.01
C GLN A 132 -1.68 -5.07 -12.05
N LEU A 133 -0.97 -3.97 -12.34
CA LEU A 133 -1.08 -2.73 -11.57
C LEU A 133 -2.49 -2.12 -11.67
N ASP A 134 -3.12 -2.18 -12.85
CA ASP A 134 -4.52 -1.76 -13.02
C ASP A 134 -5.48 -2.59 -12.17
N MET A 135 -5.29 -3.91 -12.12
CA MET A 135 -6.08 -4.78 -11.24
C MET A 135 -5.90 -4.43 -9.77
N ILE A 136 -4.68 -4.09 -9.32
CA ILE A 136 -4.41 -3.63 -7.95
C ILE A 136 -5.14 -2.31 -7.69
N SER A 137 -4.99 -1.32 -8.57
CA SER A 137 -5.66 -0.01 -8.45
C SER A 137 -7.18 -0.15 -8.39
N ASN A 138 -7.77 -1.01 -9.22
CA ASN A 138 -9.21 -1.24 -9.25
C ASN A 138 -9.70 -1.86 -7.93
N LYS A 139 -9.01 -2.89 -7.42
CA LYS A 139 -9.32 -3.49 -6.11
C LYS A 139 -9.25 -2.45 -4.99
N LEU A 140 -8.21 -1.62 -5.00
CA LEU A 140 -8.00 -0.56 -4.03
C LEU A 140 -9.10 0.50 -4.08
N ASN A 141 -9.50 0.94 -5.27
CA ASN A 141 -10.61 1.89 -5.45
C ASN A 141 -11.94 1.32 -4.93
N THR A 142 -12.27 0.07 -5.29
CA THR A 142 -13.49 -0.59 -4.77
C THR A 142 -13.46 -0.69 -3.25
N ARG A 143 -12.30 -0.95 -2.65
CA ARG A 143 -12.14 -0.99 -1.20
C ARG A 143 -12.33 0.40 -0.57
N LEU A 144 -11.68 1.43 -1.12
CA LEU A 144 -11.82 2.82 -0.68
C LEU A 144 -13.26 3.31 -0.72
N GLU A 145 -14.01 2.99 -1.77
CA GLU A 145 -15.43 3.33 -1.86
C GLU A 145 -16.25 2.73 -0.71
N LYS A 146 -15.99 1.47 -0.36
CA LYS A 146 -16.66 0.80 0.78
C LYS A 146 -16.27 1.44 2.11
N MET A 147 -14.99 1.66 2.33
CA MET A 147 -14.48 2.28 3.57
C MET A 147 -15.03 3.70 3.78
N ASN A 148 -15.04 4.52 2.72
CA ASN A 148 -15.58 5.88 2.79
C ASN A 148 -17.09 5.92 3.08
N LYS A 149 -17.86 4.94 2.57
CA LYS A 149 -19.29 4.82 2.91
C LYS A 149 -19.48 4.54 4.40
N ILE A 150 -18.65 3.68 4.98
CA ILE A 150 -18.69 3.37 6.42
C ILE A 150 -18.38 4.62 7.25
N CYS A 151 -17.30 5.34 6.94
CA CYS A 151 -16.96 6.57 7.67
C CYS A 151 -18.06 7.64 7.61
N LYS A 152 -18.76 7.78 6.48
CA LYS A 152 -19.88 8.72 6.36
C LYS A 152 -21.08 8.34 7.24
N ILE A 153 -21.31 7.04 7.44
CA ILE A 153 -22.39 6.54 8.29
C ILE A 153 -22.05 6.80 9.77
N SER A 154 -20.79 6.64 10.18
CA SER A 154 -20.36 6.86 11.57
C SER A 154 -20.33 8.33 12.05
N ILE A 155 -20.58 9.31 11.17
CA ILE A 155 -20.59 10.75 11.51
C ILE A 155 -22.02 11.30 11.66
N ASN A 156 -23.04 10.53 11.27
CA ASN A 156 -24.47 10.88 11.41
C ASN A 156 -25.10 10.14 12.58
#